data_AF-A0A838SG38-F1
#
_entry.id   AF-A0A838SG38-F1
#
_cell.length_a   1.000
_cell.length_b   1.000
_cell.length_c   1.000
_cell.angle_alpha   90.00
_cell.angle_beta   90.00
_cell.angle_gamma   90.00
#
_symmetry.space_group_name_H-M   'P 1'
#
loop_
_entity.id
_entity.type
_entity.pdbx_description
1 polymer ?
#
loop_
_entity_poly.entity_id
_entity_poly.type
_entity_poly.pdbx_seq_one_letter_code
_entity_poly.pdbx_strand_id
1 'polypeptide(L)'
;EGVIYQISQRPDYIVNDFFEWVQHNRAIVNTRDEPLADPERFRRLHLLMGDSNMAEEATLLKMGTTGLVLQLIEEGYAPQGLGFDDPVQTLRAISHDPQQKWMVTLSTGRHLSALDIQEQFWEAAAKHYAGQDEETDWVLAHWESVVKDLRKGYQAVVGRVDWASKLSLLETFREAEKLEWDDPWLKSLDLEYHNVDPQAGLYHGMTEEGDAPRLTTNELVRLAKVQPPRNTRAFGRGEVIRHVLDQGLADFLEPATRHHDPRQPPYIINWSALKLLDSPAFVMADPFRSYVQESRDYCVEGSSRPPSRTALQ
;
A
#
# COMPACT_ATOMS: atom_id res chain seq x y z
N GLU A 1 29.44 1.16 -13.78
CA GLU A 1 28.94 -0.08 -14.41
C GLU A 1 27.43 0.03 -14.50
N GLY A 2 26.80 -0.55 -15.53
CA GLY A 2 25.35 -0.53 -15.68
C GLY A 2 24.69 -1.48 -14.69
N VAL A 3 23.56 -1.07 -14.11
CA VAL A 3 22.73 -1.94 -13.25
C VAL A 3 21.96 -2.90 -14.16
N ILE A 4 22.24 -4.19 -14.06
CA ILE A 4 21.63 -5.25 -14.90
C ILE A 4 20.18 -5.49 -14.48
N TYR A 5 19.98 -5.76 -13.19
CA TYR A 5 18.69 -5.96 -12.56
C TYR A 5 18.74 -5.35 -11.16
N GLN A 6 17.62 -4.81 -10.70
CA GLN A 6 17.48 -4.27 -9.35
C GLN A 6 16.23 -4.80 -8.68
N ILE A 7 16.32 -5.06 -7.37
CA ILE A 7 15.24 -5.72 -6.63
C ILE A 7 14.06 -4.79 -6.33
N SER A 8 14.17 -3.49 -6.63
CA SER A 8 13.10 -2.53 -6.41
C SER A 8 13.07 -1.44 -7.49
N GLN A 9 11.87 -0.92 -7.80
CA GLN A 9 11.68 0.08 -8.87
C GLN A 9 11.85 1.52 -8.38
N ARG A 10 11.76 1.77 -7.07
CA ARG A 10 11.73 3.11 -6.46
C ARG A 10 13.07 3.73 -6.08
N PRO A 11 14.12 2.99 -5.63
CA PRO A 11 15.33 3.55 -5.03
C PRO A 11 16.03 4.65 -5.84
N ASP A 12 16.10 4.51 -7.15
CA ASP A 12 16.74 5.51 -8.03
C ASP A 12 16.01 6.86 -8.06
N TYR A 13 14.72 6.87 -7.70
CA TYR A 13 13.89 8.07 -7.68
C TYR A 13 13.75 8.68 -6.29
N ILE A 14 14.25 8.01 -5.23
CA ILE A 14 14.30 8.56 -3.87
C ILE A 14 15.60 9.34 -3.71
N VAL A 15 15.51 10.61 -3.34
CA VAL A 15 16.66 11.53 -3.25
C VAL A 15 16.83 12.15 -1.87
N ASN A 16 15.85 12.00 -0.98
CA ASN A 16 15.90 12.51 0.40
C ASN A 16 15.50 11.41 1.40
N ASP A 17 15.91 11.58 2.65
CA ASP A 17 15.44 10.79 3.80
C ASP A 17 14.07 11.29 4.29
N PHE A 18 13.94 12.59 4.56
CA PHE A 18 12.73 13.27 5.01
C PHE A 18 12.42 14.47 4.12
N PHE A 19 11.19 14.57 3.60
CA PHE A 19 10.77 15.74 2.84
C PHE A 19 9.23 15.90 2.77
N GLU A 20 8.75 17.14 2.77
CA GLU A 20 7.32 17.45 2.78
C GLU A 20 6.68 17.44 1.36
N TRP A 21 7.38 17.99 0.36
CA TRP A 21 6.81 18.24 -0.99
C TRP A 21 7.23 17.21 -2.04
N VAL A 22 6.27 16.44 -2.56
CA VAL A 22 6.53 15.24 -3.39
C VAL A 22 6.77 15.48 -4.89
N GLN A 23 6.56 16.69 -5.42
CA GLN A 23 6.53 16.88 -6.88
C GLN A 23 7.90 16.77 -7.56
N HIS A 24 9.01 17.01 -6.86
CA HIS A 24 10.38 16.86 -7.41
C HIS A 24 11.40 16.26 -6.43
N ASN A 25 11.01 16.03 -5.16
CA ASN A 25 11.90 15.63 -4.07
C ASN A 25 11.29 14.46 -3.29
N ARG A 26 11.30 13.26 -3.88
CA ARG A 26 10.77 12.07 -3.20
C ARG A 26 11.69 11.69 -2.04
N ALA A 27 11.08 11.45 -0.89
CA ALA A 27 11.77 11.07 0.34
C ALA A 27 11.41 9.64 0.76
N ILE A 28 12.21 9.02 1.61
CA ILE A 28 11.86 7.76 2.27
C ILE A 28 10.58 7.96 3.10
N VAL A 29 10.59 8.98 3.96
CA VAL A 29 9.46 9.38 4.80
C VAL A 29 8.97 10.75 4.37
N ASN A 30 7.68 10.84 4.03
CA ASN A 30 7.03 12.11 3.73
C ASN A 30 6.44 12.70 5.02
N THR A 31 6.87 13.92 5.34
CA THR A 31 6.54 14.61 6.60
C THR A 31 5.29 15.48 6.50
N ARG A 32 4.46 15.30 5.46
CA ARG A 32 3.24 16.07 5.26
C ARG A 32 2.25 15.84 6.40
N ASP A 33 1.92 16.91 7.12
CA ASP A 33 1.01 16.83 8.27
C ASP A 33 -0.46 16.96 7.85
N GLU A 34 -0.97 15.92 7.18
CA GLU A 34 -2.37 15.78 6.82
C GLU A 34 -2.91 14.46 7.38
N PRO A 35 -3.37 14.43 8.65
CA PRO A 35 -3.79 13.20 9.32
C PRO A 35 -5.05 12.58 8.72
N LEU A 36 -5.86 13.39 8.01
CA LEU A 36 -7.18 13.01 7.50
C LEU A 36 -8.09 12.46 8.62
N ALA A 37 -7.84 12.85 9.86
CA ALA A 37 -8.50 12.41 11.08
C ALA A 37 -8.40 13.55 12.09
N ASP A 38 -8.83 13.33 13.32
CA ASP A 38 -8.60 14.27 14.43
C ASP A 38 -7.08 14.56 14.62
N PRO A 39 -6.61 15.80 14.37
CA PRO A 39 -5.19 16.15 14.43
C PRO A 39 -4.63 16.22 15.87
N GLU A 40 -5.47 16.25 16.90
CA GLU A 40 -4.99 16.20 18.29
C GLU A 40 -4.68 14.77 18.72
N ARG A 41 -5.26 13.77 18.04
CA ARG A 41 -5.15 12.35 18.39
C ARG A 41 -4.27 11.55 17.44
N PHE A 42 -4.26 11.90 16.16
CA PHE A 42 -3.67 11.06 15.12
C PHE A 42 -2.66 11.80 14.26
N ARG A 43 -1.70 11.05 13.73
CA ARG A 43 -0.83 11.43 12.63
C ARG A 43 -0.93 10.37 11.53
N ARG A 44 -0.64 10.76 10.30
CA ARG A 44 -0.58 9.83 9.16
C ARG A 44 0.85 9.75 8.67
N LEU A 45 1.51 8.63 8.96
CA LEU A 45 2.82 8.33 8.40
C LEU A 45 2.68 8.01 6.90
N HIS A 46 3.44 8.70 6.07
CA HIS A 46 3.38 8.54 4.62
C HIS A 46 4.74 8.06 4.09
N LEU A 47 4.81 6.77 3.76
CA LEU A 47 6.02 6.11 3.25
C LEU A 47 5.95 6.03 1.73
N LEU A 48 7.04 6.41 1.03
CA LEU A 48 7.06 6.52 -0.43
C LEU A 48 8.01 5.54 -1.13
N MET A 49 8.78 4.75 -0.37
CA MET A 49 9.79 3.84 -0.90
C MET A 49 9.25 2.48 -1.37
N GLY A 50 7.99 2.15 -1.04
CA GLY A 50 7.40 0.86 -1.39
C GLY A 50 7.05 0.74 -2.88
N ASP A 51 7.35 -0.42 -3.46
CA ASP A 51 6.89 -0.79 -4.79
C ASP A 51 5.41 -1.19 -4.80
N SER A 52 4.81 -1.21 -5.99
CA SER A 52 3.57 -1.94 -6.23
C SER A 52 3.89 -3.44 -6.33
N ASN A 53 3.09 -4.26 -5.66
CA ASN A 53 3.30 -5.72 -5.60
C ASN A 53 2.15 -6.44 -6.31
N MET A 54 2.48 -7.50 -7.05
CA MET A 54 1.50 -8.43 -7.61
C MET A 54 1.29 -9.61 -6.64
N ALA A 55 2.38 -10.10 -6.05
CA ALA A 55 2.36 -11.15 -5.05
C ALA A 55 1.59 -10.74 -3.78
N GLU A 56 0.60 -11.57 -3.40
CA GLU A 56 -0.21 -11.35 -2.20
C GLU A 56 0.64 -11.44 -0.93
N GLU A 57 1.60 -12.36 -0.88
CA GLU A 57 2.54 -12.49 0.24
C GLU A 57 3.49 -11.30 0.36
N ALA A 58 3.96 -10.73 -0.76
CA ALA A 58 4.73 -9.49 -0.73
C ALA A 58 3.90 -8.31 -0.17
N THR A 59 2.61 -8.24 -0.50
CA THR A 59 1.70 -7.23 0.07
C THR A 59 1.45 -7.45 1.56
N LEU A 60 1.21 -8.70 1.98
CA LEU A 60 1.11 -9.08 3.40
C LEU A 60 2.34 -8.64 4.17
N LEU A 61 3.54 -9.02 3.71
CA LEU A 61 4.79 -8.70 4.39
C LEU A 61 5.06 -7.20 4.41
N LYS A 62 4.80 -6.50 3.30
CA LYS A 62 4.99 -5.04 3.24
C LYS A 62 4.15 -4.32 4.28
N MET A 63 2.88 -4.68 4.42
CA MET A 63 1.97 -4.01 5.37
C MET A 63 2.14 -4.54 6.80
N GLY A 64 2.17 -5.85 6.96
CA GLY A 64 2.23 -6.52 8.26
C GLY A 64 3.53 -6.26 9.00
N THR A 65 4.69 -6.44 8.36
CA THR A 65 5.98 -6.22 9.04
C THR A 65 6.18 -4.74 9.37
N THR A 66 5.76 -3.82 8.50
CA THR A 66 5.75 -2.38 8.80
C THR A 66 4.87 -2.07 10.01
N GLY A 67 3.67 -2.65 10.11
CA GLY A 67 2.78 -2.49 11.27
C GLY A 67 3.44 -2.93 12.58
N LEU A 68 4.03 -4.13 12.60
CA LEU A 68 4.73 -4.65 13.78
C LEU A 68 5.94 -3.80 14.16
N VAL A 69 6.72 -3.32 13.18
CA VAL A 69 7.85 -2.42 13.42
C VAL A 69 7.40 -1.08 13.99
N LEU A 70 6.29 -0.50 13.51
CA LEU A 70 5.72 0.72 14.08
C LEU A 70 5.29 0.50 15.53
N GLN A 71 4.65 -0.64 15.84
CA GLN A 71 4.28 -0.99 17.20
C GLN A 71 5.53 -1.13 18.09
N LEU A 72 6.59 -1.80 17.62
CA LEU A 72 7.87 -1.87 18.35
C LEU A 72 8.45 -0.48 18.64
N ILE A 73 8.32 0.46 17.70
CA ILE A 73 8.80 1.85 17.89
C ILE A 73 7.94 2.56 18.95
N GLU A 74 6.61 2.46 18.85
CA GLU A 74 5.67 3.10 19.78
C GLU A 74 5.84 2.60 21.23
N GLU A 75 6.11 1.30 21.40
CA GLU A 75 6.31 0.67 22.71
C GLU A 75 7.77 0.74 23.21
N GLY A 76 8.70 1.25 22.40
CA GLY A 76 10.11 1.38 22.76
C GLY A 76 10.90 0.06 22.74
N TYR A 77 10.42 -0.95 22.02
CA TYR A 77 11.04 -2.27 21.85
C TYR A 77 11.85 -2.43 20.56
N ALA A 78 11.85 -1.43 19.68
CA ALA A 78 12.62 -1.47 18.43
C ALA A 78 14.13 -1.69 18.70
N PRO A 79 14.80 -2.59 17.95
CA PRO A 79 16.24 -2.78 18.03
C PRO A 79 17.03 -1.48 17.84
N GLN A 80 18.05 -1.27 18.66
CA GLN A 80 18.85 -0.04 18.67
C GLN A 80 20.16 -0.19 17.90
N GLY A 81 20.73 0.93 17.46
CA GLY A 81 22.03 0.96 16.78
C GLY A 81 22.00 0.39 15.36
N LEU A 82 20.85 0.42 14.68
CA LEU A 82 20.64 -0.01 13.29
C LEU A 82 20.49 1.18 12.31
N GLY A 83 20.87 2.39 12.73
CA GLY A 83 20.81 3.57 11.87
C GLY A 83 21.89 3.52 10.77
N PHE A 84 21.56 4.05 9.59
CA PHE A 84 22.47 4.22 8.46
C PHE A 84 23.05 5.64 8.42
N ASP A 85 24.29 5.80 7.96
CA ASP A 85 24.91 7.12 7.77
C ASP A 85 24.27 7.87 6.60
N ASP A 86 24.05 7.18 5.47
CA ASP A 86 23.32 7.70 4.32
C ASP A 86 22.22 6.70 3.94
N PRO A 87 20.97 6.90 4.43
CA PRO A 87 19.84 6.02 4.12
C PRO A 87 19.50 5.95 2.63
N VAL A 88 19.66 7.05 1.89
CA VAL A 88 19.30 7.12 0.46
C VAL A 88 20.30 6.33 -0.37
N GLN A 89 21.59 6.51 -0.12
CA GLN A 89 22.63 5.75 -0.79
C GLN A 89 22.55 4.27 -0.42
N THR A 90 22.29 3.96 0.86
CA THR A 90 22.12 2.58 1.33
C THR A 90 20.96 1.88 0.63
N LEU A 91 19.82 2.56 0.50
CA LEU A 91 18.65 2.05 -0.22
C LEU A 91 18.97 1.69 -1.68
N ARG A 92 19.69 2.56 -2.40
CA ARG A 92 20.11 2.29 -3.78
C ARG A 92 21.12 1.14 -3.85
N ALA A 93 22.10 1.11 -2.95
CA ALA A 93 23.11 0.06 -2.90
C ALA A 93 22.50 -1.32 -2.67
N ILE A 94 21.52 -1.44 -1.77
CA ILE A 94 20.76 -2.68 -1.57
C ILE A 94 20.03 -3.07 -2.86
N SER A 95 19.38 -2.11 -3.51
CA SER A 95 18.59 -2.37 -4.72
C SER A 95 19.43 -2.89 -5.88
N HIS A 96 20.61 -2.31 -6.06
CA HIS A 96 21.51 -2.57 -7.18
C HIS A 96 22.47 -3.74 -6.97
N ASP A 97 22.48 -4.38 -5.80
CA ASP A 97 23.43 -5.45 -5.50
C ASP A 97 23.15 -6.71 -6.35
N PRO A 98 23.99 -7.01 -7.37
CA PRO A 98 23.78 -8.15 -8.24
C PRO A 98 24.15 -9.47 -7.55
N GLN A 99 24.95 -9.42 -6.47
CA GLN A 99 25.39 -10.60 -5.73
C GLN A 99 24.40 -11.02 -4.65
N GLN A 100 23.36 -10.20 -4.40
CA GLN A 100 22.33 -10.45 -3.40
C GLN A 100 22.92 -10.73 -2.00
N LYS A 101 24.03 -10.06 -1.67
CA LYS A 101 24.65 -10.10 -0.34
C LYS A 101 24.06 -9.03 0.58
N TRP A 102 23.64 -7.93 -0.02
CA TRP A 102 23.01 -6.76 0.58
C TRP A 102 23.76 -6.27 1.82
N MET A 103 25.09 -6.22 1.73
CA MET A 103 25.94 -5.75 2.82
C MET A 103 25.80 -4.24 2.99
N VAL A 104 25.56 -3.81 4.22
CA VAL A 104 25.41 -2.40 4.60
C VAL A 104 26.33 -2.05 5.75
N THR A 105 26.70 -0.77 5.81
CA THR A 105 27.49 -0.22 6.91
C THR A 105 26.57 0.64 7.76
N LEU A 106 26.43 0.28 9.03
CA LEU A 106 25.68 1.05 10.00
C LEU A 106 26.49 2.26 10.47
N SER A 107 25.81 3.28 10.97
CA SER A 107 26.41 4.47 11.61
C SER A 107 27.33 4.15 12.79
N THR A 108 27.16 2.97 13.39
CA THR A 108 28.07 2.47 14.43
C THR A 108 29.38 1.89 13.86
N GLY A 109 29.58 1.88 12.54
CA GLY A 109 30.66 1.21 11.83
C GLY A 109 30.52 -0.32 11.74
N ARG A 110 29.40 -0.89 12.21
CA ARG A 110 29.14 -2.34 12.08
C ARG A 110 28.74 -2.66 10.65
N HIS A 111 29.20 -3.81 10.15
CA HIS A 111 28.80 -4.34 8.85
C HIS A 111 27.82 -5.50 9.05
N LEU A 112 26.63 -5.39 8.47
CA LEU A 112 25.58 -6.40 8.50
C LEU A 112 25.00 -6.56 7.10
N SER A 113 24.40 -7.71 6.79
CA SER A 113 23.53 -7.81 5.63
C SER A 113 22.15 -7.21 5.93
N ALA A 114 21.42 -6.78 4.91
CA ALA A 114 20.02 -6.35 5.04
C ALA A 114 19.14 -7.46 5.65
N LEU A 115 19.47 -8.73 5.41
CA LEU A 115 18.79 -9.87 6.04
C LEU A 115 19.07 -9.97 7.54
N ASP A 116 20.27 -9.66 8.01
CA ASP A 116 20.59 -9.64 9.46
C ASP A 116 19.84 -8.50 10.19
N ILE A 117 19.56 -7.40 9.49
CA ILE A 117 18.71 -6.31 10.01
C ILE A 117 17.26 -6.76 10.08
N GLN A 118 16.75 -7.39 9.02
CA GLN A 118 15.39 -7.96 9.00
C GLN A 118 15.19 -8.99 10.12
N GLU A 119 16.15 -9.88 10.33
CA GLU A 119 16.12 -10.89 11.38
C GLU A 119 16.07 -10.26 12.79
N GLN A 120 16.84 -9.22 13.06
CA GLN A 120 16.78 -8.50 14.35
C GLN A 120 15.42 -7.85 14.63
N PHE A 121 14.79 -7.26 13.60
CA PHE A 121 13.44 -6.71 13.75
C PHE A 121 12.39 -7.81 13.91
N TRP A 122 12.52 -8.91 13.17
CA TRP A 122 11.65 -10.07 13.32
C TRP A 122 11.77 -10.69 14.72
N GLU A 123 12.99 -10.89 15.23
CA GLU A 123 13.23 -11.41 16.59
C GLU A 123 12.59 -10.53 17.66
N ALA A 124 12.71 -9.21 17.53
CA ALA A 124 12.07 -8.26 18.43
C ALA A 124 10.53 -8.36 18.34
N ALA A 125 9.96 -8.40 17.14
CA ALA A 125 8.52 -8.53 16.95
C ALA A 125 8.00 -9.86 17.50
N ALA A 126 8.65 -10.98 17.19
CA ALA A 126 8.28 -12.31 17.66
C ALA A 126 8.36 -12.40 19.19
N LYS A 127 9.40 -11.85 19.81
CA LYS A 127 9.55 -11.82 21.26
C LYS A 127 8.39 -11.10 21.97
N HIS A 128 7.89 -10.03 21.38
CA HIS A 128 6.92 -9.14 22.03
C HIS A 128 5.46 -9.43 21.64
N TYR A 129 5.20 -9.94 20.44
CA TYR A 129 3.85 -10.04 19.87
C TYR A 129 3.43 -11.45 19.45
N ALA A 130 4.30 -12.47 19.53
CA ALA A 130 3.87 -13.85 19.24
C ALA A 130 2.77 -14.28 20.23
N GLY A 131 1.69 -14.85 19.70
CA GLY A 131 0.49 -15.25 20.44
C GLY A 131 -0.46 -14.10 20.77
N GLN A 132 -0.25 -12.88 20.24
CA GLN A 132 -1.16 -11.75 20.43
C GLN A 132 -2.51 -12.01 19.75
N ASP A 133 -2.48 -12.42 18.47
CA ASP A 133 -3.63 -12.75 17.65
C ASP A 133 -3.20 -13.54 16.39
N GLU A 134 -4.18 -14.16 15.71
CA GLU A 134 -3.93 -15.01 14.54
C GLU A 134 -3.28 -14.26 13.37
N GLU A 135 -3.63 -12.99 13.15
CA GLU A 135 -3.08 -12.19 12.04
C GLU A 135 -1.61 -11.84 12.29
N THR A 136 -1.28 -11.48 13.53
CA THR A 136 0.09 -11.18 13.98
C THR A 136 0.97 -12.41 13.85
N ASP A 137 0.52 -13.57 14.35
CA ASP A 137 1.26 -14.83 14.24
C ASP A 137 1.45 -15.25 12.78
N TRP A 138 0.45 -15.00 11.94
CA TRP A 138 0.53 -15.25 10.51
C TRP A 138 1.60 -14.38 9.83
N VAL A 139 1.63 -13.07 10.10
CA VAL A 139 2.68 -12.16 9.59
C VAL A 139 4.07 -12.60 10.07
N LEU A 140 4.22 -12.93 11.36
CA LEU A 140 5.50 -13.37 11.92
C LEU A 140 6.02 -14.66 11.27
N ALA A 141 5.14 -15.63 11.02
CA ALA A 141 5.49 -16.89 10.37
C ALA A 141 5.95 -16.68 8.91
N HIS A 142 5.22 -15.86 8.16
CA HIS A 142 5.59 -15.54 6.77
C HIS A 142 6.89 -14.73 6.71
N TRP A 143 7.10 -13.78 7.62
CA TRP A 143 8.32 -12.98 7.68
C TRP A 143 9.54 -13.85 7.97
N GLU A 144 9.45 -14.73 8.98
CA GLU A 144 10.52 -15.68 9.30
C GLU A 144 10.86 -16.56 8.10
N SER A 145 9.82 -17.15 7.47
CA SER A 145 9.99 -18.06 6.35
C SER A 145 10.66 -17.38 5.16
N VAL A 146 10.21 -16.19 4.74
CA VAL A 146 10.82 -15.47 3.61
C VAL A 146 12.26 -15.08 3.90
N VAL A 147 12.57 -14.58 5.10
CA VAL A 147 13.96 -14.23 5.47
C VAL A 147 14.86 -15.46 5.47
N LYS A 148 14.40 -16.59 6.02
CA LYS A 148 15.15 -17.86 6.02
C LYS A 148 15.36 -18.40 4.61
N ASP A 149 14.35 -18.32 3.75
CA ASP A 149 14.41 -18.83 2.38
C ASP A 149 15.28 -17.95 1.49
N LEU A 150 15.24 -16.62 1.63
CA LEU A 150 16.13 -15.70 0.92
C LEU A 150 17.61 -15.98 1.18
N ARG A 151 17.99 -16.46 2.37
CA ARG A 151 19.38 -16.88 2.65
C ARG A 151 19.84 -18.07 1.82
N LYS A 152 18.91 -18.87 1.28
CA LYS A 152 19.19 -20.02 0.40
C LYS A 152 19.34 -19.60 -1.07
N GLY A 153 18.94 -18.37 -1.41
CA GLY A 153 18.93 -17.81 -2.76
C GLY A 153 17.53 -17.35 -3.18
N TYR A 154 17.45 -16.43 -4.15
CA TYR A 154 16.17 -15.86 -4.59
C TYR A 154 15.19 -16.91 -5.12
N GLN A 155 15.69 -18.02 -5.67
CA GLN A 155 14.86 -19.10 -6.20
C GLN A 155 13.93 -19.70 -5.15
N ALA A 156 14.32 -19.67 -3.87
CA ALA A 156 13.53 -20.21 -2.77
C ALA A 156 12.29 -19.36 -2.41
N VAL A 157 12.16 -18.16 -2.99
CA VAL A 157 11.03 -17.25 -2.76
C VAL A 157 10.33 -16.82 -4.04
N VAL A 158 10.60 -17.51 -5.15
CA VAL A 158 9.82 -17.38 -6.39
C VAL A 158 8.34 -17.69 -6.10
N GLY A 159 7.44 -16.92 -6.68
CA GLY A 159 6.00 -16.95 -6.40
C GLY A 159 5.56 -16.10 -5.20
N ARG A 160 6.46 -15.88 -4.23
CA ARG A 160 6.16 -15.23 -2.95
C ARG A 160 6.61 -13.77 -2.91
N VAL A 161 7.71 -13.47 -3.61
CA VAL A 161 8.32 -12.15 -3.70
C VAL A 161 8.44 -11.72 -5.17
N ASP A 162 7.90 -10.55 -5.52
CA ASP A 162 7.75 -10.11 -6.91
C ASP A 162 9.08 -10.04 -7.67
N TRP A 163 10.11 -9.41 -7.09
CA TRP A 163 11.38 -9.24 -7.78
C TRP A 163 12.05 -10.59 -8.05
N ALA A 164 11.97 -11.54 -7.12
CA ALA A 164 12.56 -12.86 -7.29
C ALA A 164 11.82 -13.66 -8.38
N SER A 165 10.50 -13.58 -8.38
CA SER A 165 9.63 -14.20 -9.39
C SER A 165 9.91 -13.65 -10.78
N LYS A 166 9.97 -12.31 -10.88
CA LYS A 166 10.26 -11.62 -12.12
C LYS A 166 11.68 -11.92 -12.61
N LEU A 167 12.68 -11.90 -11.73
CA LEU A 167 14.05 -12.27 -12.06
C LEU A 167 14.11 -13.69 -12.62
N SER A 168 13.42 -14.64 -11.98
CA SER A 168 13.33 -16.02 -12.45
C SER A 168 12.73 -16.11 -13.85
N LEU A 169 11.63 -15.39 -14.12
CA LEU A 169 10.99 -15.37 -15.44
C LEU A 169 11.92 -14.78 -16.51
N LEU A 170 12.53 -13.63 -16.22
CA LEU A 170 13.43 -12.95 -17.14
C LEU A 170 14.66 -13.80 -17.46
N GLU A 171 15.29 -14.41 -16.46
CA GLU A 171 16.43 -15.31 -16.66
C GLU A 171 16.05 -16.53 -17.51
N THR A 172 14.91 -17.18 -17.21
CA THR A 172 14.41 -18.32 -17.98
C THR A 172 14.25 -17.97 -19.45
N PHE A 173 13.61 -16.83 -19.74
CA PHE A 173 13.38 -16.38 -21.11
C PHE A 173 14.68 -15.97 -21.80
N ARG A 174 15.55 -15.22 -21.08
CA ARG A 174 16.86 -14.78 -21.57
C ARG A 174 17.72 -15.97 -21.98
N GLU A 175 17.77 -17.03 -21.16
CA GLU A 175 18.54 -18.24 -21.45
C GLU A 175 17.95 -19.04 -22.61
N ALA A 176 16.63 -19.20 -22.67
CA ALA A 176 15.94 -19.93 -23.73
C ALA A 176 16.15 -19.28 -25.11
N GLU A 177 16.01 -17.96 -25.17
CA GLU A 177 16.12 -17.17 -26.40
C GLU A 177 17.56 -16.66 -26.67
N LYS A 178 18.52 -16.97 -25.80
CA LYS A 178 19.94 -16.57 -25.87
C LYS A 178 20.11 -15.05 -25.99
N LEU A 179 19.40 -14.32 -25.16
CA LEU A 179 19.41 -12.86 -25.13
C LEU A 179 20.46 -12.34 -24.13
N GLU A 180 20.89 -11.12 -24.37
CA GLU A 180 21.64 -10.32 -23.39
C GLU A 180 20.68 -9.47 -22.55
N TRP A 181 21.14 -8.98 -21.41
CA TRP A 181 20.30 -8.22 -20.46
C TRP A 181 19.83 -6.86 -20.98
N ASP A 182 20.46 -6.31 -22.01
CA ASP A 182 20.08 -5.07 -22.67
C ASP A 182 19.04 -5.27 -23.79
N ASP A 183 18.60 -6.51 -24.04
CA ASP A 183 17.60 -6.79 -25.06
C ASP A 183 16.23 -6.17 -24.73
N PRO A 184 15.60 -5.43 -25.67
CA PRO A 184 14.29 -4.80 -25.46
C PRO A 184 13.17 -5.76 -25.05
N TRP A 185 13.24 -7.05 -25.40
CA TRP A 185 12.24 -8.05 -24.98
C TRP A 185 12.20 -8.20 -23.46
N LEU A 186 13.34 -8.19 -22.77
CA LEU A 186 13.37 -8.32 -21.31
C LEU A 186 12.69 -7.12 -20.64
N LYS A 187 12.86 -5.92 -21.19
CA LYS A 187 12.15 -4.72 -20.72
C LYS A 187 10.64 -4.81 -20.97
N SER A 188 10.22 -5.39 -22.09
CA SER A 188 8.81 -5.64 -22.37
C SER A 188 8.21 -6.62 -21.35
N LEU A 189 8.91 -7.71 -21.05
CA LEU A 189 8.47 -8.71 -20.08
C LEU A 189 8.46 -8.18 -18.63
N ASP A 190 9.42 -7.31 -18.28
CA ASP A 190 9.43 -6.60 -17.00
C ASP A 190 8.13 -5.78 -16.80
N LEU A 191 7.65 -5.11 -17.85
CA LEU A 191 6.37 -4.41 -17.83
C LEU A 191 5.18 -5.38 -17.81
N GLU A 192 5.20 -6.43 -18.63
CA GLU A 192 4.10 -7.39 -18.76
C GLU A 192 3.86 -8.20 -17.47
N TYR A 193 4.88 -8.37 -16.63
CA TYR A 193 4.73 -8.94 -15.28
C TYR A 193 3.69 -8.17 -14.44
N HIS A 194 3.61 -6.85 -14.63
CA HIS A 194 2.71 -5.95 -13.89
C HIS A 194 1.40 -5.67 -14.64
N ASN A 195 1.13 -6.35 -15.75
CA ASN A 195 -0.14 -6.18 -16.45
C ASN A 195 -1.28 -6.76 -15.60
N VAL A 196 -2.28 -5.91 -15.29
CA VAL A 196 -3.42 -6.24 -14.44
C VAL A 196 -4.55 -6.96 -15.18
N ASP A 197 -4.42 -7.13 -16.50
CA ASP A 197 -5.33 -7.98 -17.27
C ASP A 197 -5.08 -9.45 -16.91
N PRO A 198 -6.06 -10.17 -16.33
CA PRO A 198 -5.90 -11.57 -15.94
C PRO A 198 -5.55 -12.50 -17.09
N GLN A 199 -5.85 -12.14 -18.34
CA GLN A 199 -5.59 -12.98 -19.52
C GLN A 199 -4.23 -12.71 -20.18
N ALA A 200 -3.55 -11.63 -19.81
CA ALA A 200 -2.29 -11.22 -20.43
C ALA A 200 -1.11 -11.14 -19.45
N GLY A 201 -1.35 -10.73 -18.20
CA GLY A 201 -0.28 -10.50 -17.24
C GLY A 201 0.47 -11.76 -16.83
N LEU A 202 1.80 -11.70 -16.89
CA LEU A 202 2.66 -12.87 -16.64
C LEU A 202 2.55 -13.39 -15.20
N TYR A 203 2.33 -12.51 -14.22
CA TYR A 203 2.09 -12.92 -12.84
C TYR A 203 0.83 -13.79 -12.69
N HIS A 204 -0.21 -13.50 -13.48
CA HIS A 204 -1.45 -14.28 -13.46
C HIS A 204 -1.23 -15.68 -14.04
N GLY A 205 -0.41 -15.81 -15.09
CA GLY A 205 0.02 -17.12 -15.62
C GLY A 205 0.72 -17.97 -14.55
N MET A 206 1.65 -17.39 -13.79
CA MET A 206 2.32 -18.10 -12.68
C MET A 206 1.33 -18.56 -11.59
N THR A 207 0.28 -17.76 -11.34
CA THR A 207 -0.76 -18.11 -10.37
C THR A 207 -1.62 -19.28 -10.87
N GLU A 208 -1.92 -19.35 -12.17
CA GLU A 208 -2.68 -20.44 -12.79
C GLU A 208 -1.92 -21.77 -12.81
N GLU A 209 -0.59 -21.71 -12.97
CA GLU A 209 0.30 -22.87 -12.92
C GLU A 209 0.57 -23.38 -11.49
N GLY A 210 0.19 -22.60 -10.48
CA GLY A 210 0.37 -22.93 -9.07
C GLY A 210 1.71 -22.50 -8.47
N ASP A 211 2.51 -21.76 -9.25
CA ASP A 211 3.84 -21.28 -8.86
C ASP A 211 3.79 -19.99 -8.03
N ALA A 212 2.65 -19.29 -7.98
CA ALA A 212 2.42 -18.13 -7.11
C ALA A 212 1.31 -18.42 -6.07
N PRO A 213 1.66 -18.65 -4.79
CA PRO A 213 0.68 -18.91 -3.74
C PRO A 213 -0.27 -17.72 -3.54
N ARG A 214 -1.55 -18.02 -3.32
CA ARG A 214 -2.54 -17.02 -2.91
C ARG A 214 -2.84 -17.10 -1.42
N LEU A 215 -3.02 -15.93 -0.82
CA LEU A 215 -3.42 -15.71 0.57
C LEU A 215 -4.90 -15.29 0.69
N THR A 216 -5.56 -14.91 -0.41
CA THR A 216 -6.98 -14.60 -0.46
C THR A 216 -7.73 -15.39 -1.54
N THR A 217 -9.05 -15.18 -1.61
CA THR A 217 -9.93 -15.82 -2.59
C THR A 217 -10.48 -14.83 -3.60
N ASN A 218 -10.72 -15.27 -4.84
CA ASN A 218 -11.42 -14.48 -5.85
C ASN A 218 -12.78 -13.98 -5.35
N GLU A 219 -13.45 -14.74 -4.48
CA GLU A 219 -14.71 -14.33 -3.89
C GLU A 219 -14.55 -13.13 -2.94
N LEU A 220 -13.56 -13.17 -2.05
CA LEU A 220 -13.26 -12.04 -1.17
C LEU A 220 -12.84 -10.79 -1.96
N VAL A 221 -12.05 -10.96 -3.03
CA VAL A 221 -11.67 -9.86 -3.93
C VAL A 221 -12.90 -9.25 -4.61
N ARG A 222 -13.82 -10.09 -5.13
CA ARG A 222 -15.09 -9.61 -5.73
C ARG A 222 -15.95 -8.89 -4.71
N LEU A 223 -16.03 -9.40 -3.49
CA LEU A 223 -16.79 -8.76 -2.41
C LEU A 223 -16.21 -7.38 -2.07
N ALA A 224 -14.88 -7.27 -1.95
CA ALA A 224 -14.19 -6.02 -1.62
C ALA A 224 -14.36 -4.90 -2.67
N LYS A 225 -14.69 -5.25 -3.93
CA LYS A 225 -15.02 -4.26 -4.98
C LYS A 225 -16.27 -3.43 -4.65
N VAL A 226 -17.22 -4.00 -3.91
CA VAL A 226 -18.54 -3.39 -3.66
C VAL A 226 -18.86 -3.24 -2.17
N GLN A 227 -18.09 -3.88 -1.28
CA GLN A 227 -18.26 -3.78 0.15
C GLN A 227 -17.03 -3.11 0.80
N PRO A 228 -17.20 -1.96 1.47
CA PRO A 228 -16.12 -1.35 2.24
C PRO A 228 -15.80 -2.16 3.51
N PRO A 229 -14.60 -1.99 4.10
CA PRO A 229 -14.25 -2.61 5.37
C PRO A 229 -15.18 -2.11 6.50
N ARG A 230 -15.77 -3.05 7.25
CA ARG A 230 -16.85 -2.80 8.22
C ARG A 230 -16.39 -2.18 9.54
N ASN A 231 -15.12 -2.36 9.88
CA ASN A 231 -14.49 -1.91 11.12
C ASN A 231 -13.83 -0.53 11.01
N THR A 232 -14.11 0.22 9.95
CA THR A 232 -13.57 1.58 9.76
C THR A 232 -14.66 2.50 9.25
N ARG A 233 -14.39 3.81 9.27
CA ARG A 233 -15.28 4.83 8.73
C ARG A 233 -15.58 4.66 7.23
N ALA A 234 -14.82 3.86 6.51
CA ALA A 234 -15.15 3.52 5.13
C ALA A 234 -16.53 2.84 5.01
N PHE A 235 -17.00 2.15 6.06
CA PHE A 235 -18.31 1.52 6.06
C PHE A 235 -19.44 2.55 5.97
N GLY A 236 -19.46 3.53 6.89
CA GLY A 236 -20.43 4.63 6.86
C GLY A 236 -20.33 5.44 5.57
N ARG A 237 -19.10 5.72 5.09
CA ARG A 237 -18.92 6.37 3.78
C ARG A 237 -19.59 5.59 2.64
N GLY A 238 -19.46 4.26 2.65
CA GLY A 238 -20.09 3.40 1.65
C GLY A 238 -21.62 3.37 1.71
N GLU A 239 -22.24 3.62 2.87
CA GLU A 239 -23.70 3.80 2.98
C GLU A 239 -24.13 5.10 2.27
N VAL A 240 -23.42 6.21 2.50
CA VAL A 240 -23.73 7.49 1.83
C VAL A 240 -23.52 7.41 0.32
N ILE A 241 -22.44 6.75 -0.13
CA ILE A 241 -22.19 6.54 -1.57
C ILE A 241 -23.33 5.71 -2.19
N ARG A 242 -23.78 4.63 -1.54
CA ARG A 242 -24.92 3.83 -2.01
C ARG A 242 -26.19 4.67 -2.12
N HIS A 243 -26.50 5.46 -1.09
CA HIS A 243 -27.66 6.34 -1.09
C HIS A 243 -27.64 7.32 -2.28
N VAL A 244 -26.49 7.94 -2.56
CA VAL A 244 -26.33 8.85 -3.71
C VAL A 244 -26.51 8.11 -5.04
N LEU A 245 -25.99 6.88 -5.17
CA LEU A 245 -26.16 6.08 -6.37
C LEU A 245 -27.61 5.64 -6.60
N ASP A 246 -28.31 5.25 -5.52
CA ASP A 246 -29.72 4.81 -5.55
C ASP A 246 -30.68 5.95 -5.92
N GLN A 247 -30.35 7.20 -5.55
CA GLN A 247 -31.09 8.39 -5.99
C GLN A 247 -30.84 8.75 -7.46
N GLY A 248 -29.97 8.03 -8.16
CA GLY A 248 -29.69 8.19 -9.59
C GLY A 248 -28.66 9.29 -9.86
N LEU A 249 -27.43 8.89 -10.21
CA LEU A 249 -26.39 9.81 -10.69
C LEU A 249 -26.83 10.59 -11.96
N ALA A 250 -27.76 10.02 -12.73
CA ALA A 250 -28.27 10.57 -13.99
C ALA A 250 -29.06 11.87 -13.80
N ASP A 251 -29.87 11.98 -12.75
CA ASP A 251 -30.65 13.19 -12.46
C ASP A 251 -29.75 14.39 -12.11
N PHE A 252 -28.50 14.14 -11.69
CA PHE A 252 -27.53 15.17 -11.28
C PHE A 252 -26.49 15.51 -12.37
N LEU A 253 -26.37 14.68 -13.41
CA LEU A 253 -25.46 14.90 -14.53
C LEU A 253 -26.16 15.44 -15.78
N GLU A 254 -27.51 15.48 -15.81
CA GLU A 254 -28.25 16.17 -16.87
C GLU A 254 -28.03 17.69 -16.81
N PRO A 255 -27.45 18.33 -17.84
CA PRO A 255 -27.09 19.76 -17.78
C PRO A 255 -28.25 20.76 -17.82
N ALA A 256 -29.53 20.36 -17.74
CA ALA A 256 -30.56 21.17 -18.40
C ALA A 256 -31.91 21.38 -17.69
N THR A 257 -32.11 21.00 -16.42
CA THR A 257 -33.34 21.46 -15.72
C THR A 257 -33.08 21.98 -14.30
N ARG A 258 -33.08 23.33 -14.20
CA ARG A 258 -33.22 24.19 -13.00
C ARG A 258 -31.94 24.52 -12.21
N HIS A 259 -31.48 25.76 -12.36
CA HIS A 259 -30.82 26.59 -11.33
C HIS A 259 -29.79 25.91 -10.39
N HIS A 260 -28.94 25.01 -10.86
CA HIS A 260 -27.83 24.55 -10.03
C HIS A 260 -26.65 25.52 -10.16
N ASP A 261 -26.28 26.20 -9.08
CA ASP A 261 -25.03 26.97 -9.03
C ASP A 261 -23.87 25.97 -9.14
N PRO A 262 -23.01 26.04 -10.16
CA PRO A 262 -21.86 25.13 -10.30
C PRO A 262 -20.86 25.24 -9.14
N ARG A 263 -20.99 26.24 -8.26
CA ARG A 263 -20.25 26.36 -6.99
C ARG A 263 -20.81 25.48 -5.86
N GLN A 264 -21.98 24.87 -6.04
CA GLN A 264 -22.62 23.99 -5.06
C GLN A 264 -22.78 22.59 -5.67
N PRO A 265 -21.78 21.71 -5.52
CA PRO A 265 -21.92 20.34 -5.98
C PRO A 265 -23.02 19.62 -5.18
N PRO A 266 -23.71 18.64 -5.78
CA PRO A 266 -24.78 17.89 -5.12
C PRO A 266 -24.27 17.11 -3.90
N TYR A 267 -22.98 16.81 -3.87
CA TYR A 267 -22.31 16.25 -2.71
C TYR A 267 -20.80 16.58 -2.70
N ILE A 268 -20.20 16.47 -1.53
CA ILE A 268 -18.76 16.44 -1.31
C ILE A 268 -18.47 15.22 -0.45
N ILE A 269 -17.66 14.29 -0.95
CA ILE A 269 -17.25 13.09 -0.21
C ILE A 269 -15.73 13.06 -0.19
N ASN A 270 -15.14 13.09 1.02
CA ASN A 270 -13.71 12.94 1.21
C ASN A 270 -13.39 11.92 2.33
N TRP A 271 -12.13 11.88 2.76
CA TRP A 271 -11.67 10.92 3.78
C TRP A 271 -12.32 11.12 5.15
N SER A 272 -12.48 12.36 5.60
CA SER A 272 -12.86 12.70 6.99
C SER A 272 -14.20 13.42 7.09
N ALA A 273 -14.84 13.78 5.98
CA ALA A 273 -16.10 14.49 5.96
C ALA A 273 -16.90 14.19 4.69
N LEU A 274 -18.22 14.24 4.85
CA LEU A 274 -19.23 14.09 3.81
C LEU A 274 -20.17 15.30 3.86
N LYS A 275 -20.73 15.70 2.73
CA LYS A 275 -21.76 16.74 2.66
C LYS A 275 -22.68 16.45 1.48
N LEU A 276 -23.98 16.28 1.72
CA LEU A 276 -25.01 16.29 0.67
C LEU A 276 -25.54 17.72 0.47
N LEU A 277 -26.15 17.98 -0.68
CA LEU A 277 -26.86 19.24 -0.94
C LEU A 277 -27.91 19.51 0.14
N ASP A 278 -28.07 20.78 0.52
CA ASP A 278 -28.99 21.22 1.58
C ASP A 278 -28.79 20.55 2.97
N SER A 279 -27.69 19.82 3.16
CA SER A 279 -27.35 19.13 4.40
C SER A 279 -26.10 19.73 5.07
N PRO A 280 -26.02 19.72 6.41
CA PRO A 280 -24.79 20.12 7.11
C PRO A 280 -23.64 19.18 6.76
N ALA A 281 -22.41 19.64 6.97
CA ALA A 281 -21.24 18.77 6.83
C ALA A 281 -21.25 17.71 7.95
N PHE A 282 -21.06 16.45 7.57
CA PHE A 282 -20.96 15.29 8.47
C PHE A 282 -19.50 14.87 8.59
N VAL A 283 -18.92 15.04 9.78
CA VAL A 283 -17.49 14.80 10.05
C VAL A 283 -17.29 13.43 10.67
N MET A 284 -16.38 12.65 10.08
CA MET A 284 -15.99 11.29 10.45
C MET A 284 -14.53 11.30 10.91
N ALA A 285 -14.26 12.02 12.02
CA ALA A 285 -12.93 12.33 12.52
C ALA A 285 -12.15 11.11 13.06
N ASP A 286 -12.84 10.09 13.57
CA ASP A 286 -12.21 8.88 14.10
C ASP A 286 -12.16 7.78 13.01
N PRO A 287 -10.98 7.42 12.47
CA PRO A 287 -10.91 6.44 11.40
C PRO A 287 -11.37 5.03 11.79
N PHE A 288 -11.39 4.70 13.09
CA PHE A 288 -11.69 3.38 13.63
C PHE A 288 -13.17 3.18 13.99
N ARG A 289 -13.99 4.24 13.99
CA ARG A 289 -15.46 4.11 14.10
C ARG A 289 -16.09 3.85 12.73
N SER A 290 -17.13 3.02 12.68
CA SER A 290 -17.80 2.68 11.41
C SER A 290 -18.72 3.78 10.88
N TYR A 291 -19.33 4.58 11.76
CA TYR A 291 -20.34 5.60 11.45
C TYR A 291 -21.56 5.09 10.66
N VAL A 292 -21.83 3.79 10.67
CA VAL A 292 -22.83 3.18 9.78
C VAL A 292 -24.24 3.69 10.05
N GLN A 293 -24.64 3.81 11.32
CA GLN A 293 -25.99 4.25 11.68
C GLN A 293 -26.13 5.76 11.45
N GLU A 294 -25.15 6.53 11.90
CA GLU A 294 -25.09 7.98 11.73
C GLU A 294 -25.11 8.38 10.25
N SER A 295 -24.45 7.61 9.38
CA SER A 295 -24.47 7.82 7.93
C SER A 295 -25.85 7.56 7.33
N ARG A 296 -26.57 6.54 7.81
CA ARG A 296 -27.94 6.24 7.36
C ARG A 296 -28.92 7.32 7.79
N ASP A 297 -28.85 7.73 9.05
CA ASP A 297 -29.70 8.78 9.61
C ASP A 297 -29.47 10.10 8.84
N TYR A 298 -28.21 10.44 8.57
CA TYR A 298 -27.83 11.60 7.77
C TYR A 298 -28.47 11.60 6.36
N CYS A 299 -28.51 10.44 5.69
CA CYS A 299 -29.14 10.32 4.37
C CYS A 299 -30.67 10.52 4.42
N VAL A 300 -31.32 10.06 5.48
CA VAL A 300 -32.78 10.22 5.68
C VAL A 300 -33.13 11.68 6.01
N GLU A 301 -32.35 12.34 6.88
CA GLU A 301 -32.54 13.75 7.23
C GLU A 301 -32.29 14.68 6.04
N GLY A 302 -31.30 14.38 5.19
CA GLY A 302 -31.04 15.13 3.96
C GLY A 302 -32.18 15.00 2.94
N SER A 303 -32.75 13.80 2.80
CA SER A 303 -33.87 13.54 1.86
C SER A 303 -35.20 14.18 2.27
N SER A 304 -35.36 14.54 3.55
CA SER A 304 -36.62 15.05 4.11
C SER A 304 -36.69 16.59 4.20
N ARG A 305 -35.61 17.30 3.87
CA ARG A 305 -35.61 18.76 3.80
C ARG A 305 -36.01 19.23 2.40
N PRO A 306 -37.08 20.03 2.22
CA PRO A 306 -37.36 20.64 0.93
C PRO A 306 -36.19 21.58 0.56
N PRO A 307 -35.84 21.70 -0.75
CA PRO A 307 -34.76 22.57 -1.18
C PRO A 307 -35.02 23.98 -0.67
N SER A 308 -34.03 24.54 0.03
CA SER A 308 -34.16 25.83 0.68
C SER A 308 -34.28 26.94 -0.37
N ARG A 309 -35.53 27.33 -0.69
CA ARG A 309 -35.81 28.57 -1.44
C ARG A 309 -35.56 29.76 -0.51
N THR A 310 -34.31 30.11 -0.23
CA THR A 310 -34.02 31.38 0.46
C THR A 310 -32.62 31.86 0.16
N ALA A 311 -32.49 32.71 -0.88
CA ALA A 311 -31.65 33.92 -0.87
C ALA A 311 -31.72 34.62 -2.25
N LEU A 312 -32.74 35.45 -2.45
CA LEU A 312 -32.68 36.63 -3.32
C LEU A 312 -33.58 37.71 -2.70
N GLN A 313 -33.01 38.42 -1.72
CA GLN A 313 -33.21 39.86 -1.49
C GLN A 313 -31.86 40.43 -1.04
#